data_AF-A0A263D9P1-F1
#
_entry.id   AF-A0A263D9P1-F1
#
_cell.length_a   1.000
_cell.length_b   1.000
_cell.length_c   1.000
_cell.angle_alpha   90.00
_cell.angle_beta   90.00
_cell.angle_gamma   90.00
#
_symmetry.space_group_name_H-M   'P 1'
#
loop_
_entity.id
_entity.type
_entity.pdbx_description
1 polymer ?
#
loop_
_entity_poly.entity_id
_entity_poly.type
_entity_poly.pdbx_seq_one_letter_code
_entity_poly.pdbx_strand_id
1 'polypeptide(L)'
;MTPRNTEGHVRPQPTSRRAAALLLATAVGVLAPGIHPLTASAQDPVPPEQGGYYATPPPPSAAPPEDDGMPDEAYEKTIDCVQRDDNLDVKDQTLLPNRPWAQDFLRLDEVHALMKSSTGGLGGTIDGQETKVAVIDTGVTQHPFFQGRVLGGGDYVKNTGGGLGLEDCDGHGTEVAGIIAGQPGDPNIGFVGMAPEARILSIRQSSENYTVPDAPPPQAAPPPAAPPEGEAPPAEGAPAPPEGEQPAPPEGEQPPAEQPEALRAPGSGDGTAPSQGSQEGDGRKQGLEGSAGDLGTLAKAVMNAANQGVQVMNISINSCRPADGRSSPEENDLHAAVKFAVEERDVVVVSAAGNIGESCPQNVGPDPKKPVSIVTPPWFSDYVLSVAAIGRDGAVAEFSLRGPWVSVAAPGTEIISLDPAAGSDKLANLTKEGNQDPAEIQGTSFAAPYVAGLAALVRAKYPELDAKQVINRIEKTAQHPGAVGGRDNLVGYGPINPMAALTSIVPGENGLAPAKSEALPSGLPPLNEASSTPMIVALAGAAGALVALGITLFVVHTIRRSRAEGPAPSRKVA
;
A
#
# COMPACT_ATOMS: atom_id res chain seq x y z
N MET A 1 -67.20 -24.67 21.01
CA MET A 1 -68.64 -24.37 21.20
C MET A 1 -68.78 -23.38 22.33
N THR A 2 -69.20 -22.15 22.02
CA THR A 2 -69.75 -21.15 22.94
C THR A 2 -71.20 -21.55 23.32
N PRO A 3 -71.84 -21.01 24.40
CA PRO A 3 -72.21 -19.60 24.45
C PRO A 3 -72.15 -18.88 25.82
N ARG A 4 -72.30 -17.55 25.74
CA ARG A 4 -72.51 -16.59 26.84
C ARG A 4 -73.98 -16.58 27.29
N ASN A 5 -74.24 -16.07 28.51
CA ASN A 5 -75.00 -14.83 28.78
C ASN A 5 -75.57 -14.82 30.22
N THR A 6 -75.49 -13.69 30.93
CA THR A 6 -76.63 -12.78 31.21
C THR A 6 -76.27 -11.73 32.27
N GLU A 7 -76.74 -10.49 32.09
CA GLU A 7 -76.71 -9.41 33.08
C GLU A 7 -78.01 -9.33 33.91
N GLY A 8 -77.97 -8.64 35.05
CA GLY A 8 -79.16 -8.14 35.75
C GLY A 8 -78.78 -7.39 37.04
N HIS A 9 -78.67 -6.06 37.06
CA HIS A 9 -79.74 -5.05 37.27
C HIS A 9 -80.24 -4.89 38.73
N VAL A 10 -80.08 -3.66 39.27
CA VAL A 10 -81.10 -2.78 39.93
C VAL A 10 -80.47 -1.84 41.00
N ARG A 11 -80.94 -0.57 41.01
CA ARG A 11 -80.58 0.59 41.88
C ARG A 11 -81.40 0.59 43.22
N PRO A 12 -81.46 1.62 44.11
CA PRO A 12 -80.85 2.97 44.13
C PRO A 12 -80.26 3.48 45.49
N GLN A 13 -79.70 4.70 45.47
CA GLN A 13 -79.44 5.51 46.68
C GLN A 13 -80.72 6.18 47.22
N PRO A 14 -80.67 6.91 48.37
CA PRO A 14 -80.60 8.38 48.22
C PRO A 14 -79.86 9.18 49.33
N THR A 15 -79.42 10.40 48.94
CA THR A 15 -79.34 11.66 49.75
C THR A 15 -78.31 11.81 50.89
N SER A 16 -77.81 13.03 51.23
CA SER A 16 -77.63 14.29 50.47
C SER A 16 -76.90 15.35 51.34
N ARG A 17 -76.39 16.44 50.72
CA ARG A 17 -76.01 17.76 51.31
C ARG A 17 -74.69 17.75 52.12
N ARG A 18 -73.86 18.80 52.14
CA ARG A 18 -73.72 20.12 51.44
C ARG A 18 -72.27 20.58 51.77
N ALA A 19 -71.56 21.49 51.12
CA ALA A 19 -71.55 22.22 49.85
C ALA A 19 -70.62 23.45 50.06
N ALA A 20 -69.88 23.91 49.03
CA ALA A 20 -69.12 25.19 48.96
C ALA A 20 -67.90 25.36 49.92
N ALA A 21 -66.86 26.19 49.67
CA ALA A 21 -66.25 26.82 48.47
C ALA A 21 -64.91 27.51 48.94
N LEU A 22 -64.04 28.18 48.16
CA LEU A 22 -63.97 28.56 46.73
C LEU A 22 -62.49 28.75 46.26
N LEU A 23 -62.26 28.72 44.94
CA LEU A 23 -61.17 29.29 44.10
C LEU A 23 -59.97 30.04 44.73
N LEU A 24 -58.76 29.73 44.23
CA LEU A 24 -58.05 30.61 43.28
C LEU A 24 -57.02 29.83 42.46
N ALA A 25 -56.84 30.22 41.19
CA ALA A 25 -55.92 29.57 40.25
C ALA A 25 -55.05 30.60 39.54
N THR A 26 -53.76 30.31 39.38
CA THR A 26 -52.87 30.88 38.37
C THR A 26 -51.83 29.84 37.96
N ALA A 27 -51.41 29.87 36.69
CA ALA A 27 -50.62 28.80 36.08
C ALA A 27 -49.23 29.29 35.65
N VAL A 28 -48.20 28.51 36.03
CA VAL A 28 -46.90 28.29 35.36
C VAL A 28 -46.45 26.90 35.87
N GLY A 29 -46.00 25.90 35.13
CA GLY A 29 -45.64 25.83 33.71
C GLY A 29 -44.17 25.39 33.56
N VAL A 30 -43.93 24.13 33.14
CA VAL A 30 -42.69 23.67 32.44
C VAL A 30 -41.39 23.69 33.30
N LEU A 31 -40.52 22.69 33.38
CA LEU A 31 -40.39 21.34 32.80
C LEU A 31 -39.56 20.48 33.78
N ALA A 32 -39.81 19.17 33.87
CA ALA A 32 -38.87 18.22 34.46
C ALA A 32 -38.22 17.40 33.34
N PRO A 33 -36.90 17.18 33.32
CA PRO A 33 -36.28 16.24 32.40
C PRO A 33 -36.58 14.81 32.90
N GLY A 34 -37.62 14.21 32.32
CA GLY A 34 -37.86 12.78 32.46
C GLY A 34 -36.76 12.00 31.74
N ILE A 35 -36.08 11.11 32.48
CA ILE A 35 -35.10 10.19 31.91
C ILE A 35 -35.88 9.15 31.09
N HIS A 36 -35.95 9.35 29.77
CA HIS A 36 -36.33 8.29 28.86
C HIS A 36 -35.10 7.40 28.62
N PRO A 37 -35.20 6.06 28.76
CA PRO A 37 -34.17 5.19 28.23
C PRO A 37 -34.12 5.39 26.72
N LEU A 38 -32.93 5.63 26.18
CA LEU A 38 -32.72 5.64 24.73
C LEU A 38 -33.09 4.25 24.21
N THR A 39 -34.21 4.17 23.50
CA THR A 39 -34.51 3.01 22.66
C THR A 39 -33.44 2.97 21.58
N ALA A 40 -32.50 2.04 21.71
CA ALA A 40 -31.60 1.71 20.62
C ALA A 40 -32.46 1.22 19.45
N SER A 41 -32.65 2.09 18.44
CA SER A 41 -33.21 1.65 17.16
C SER A 41 -32.23 0.64 16.59
N ALA A 42 -32.63 -0.64 16.61
CA ALA A 42 -32.04 -1.61 15.71
C ALA A 42 -32.18 -1.03 14.29
N GLN A 43 -31.08 -0.97 13.55
CA GLN A 43 -31.13 -0.56 12.16
C GLN A 43 -31.97 -1.58 11.40
N ASP A 44 -33.01 -1.13 10.71
CA ASP A 44 -33.78 -1.99 9.81
C ASP A 44 -32.81 -2.58 8.77
N PRO A 45 -32.91 -3.89 8.45
CA PRO A 45 -32.07 -4.49 7.43
C PRO A 45 -32.35 -3.84 6.08
N VAL A 46 -31.37 -3.08 5.58
CA VAL A 46 -31.44 -2.42 4.28
C VAL A 46 -31.61 -3.48 3.17
N PRO A 47 -32.62 -3.35 2.29
CA PRO A 47 -32.78 -4.27 1.17
C PRO A 47 -31.58 -4.24 0.22
N PRO A 48 -31.18 -5.37 -0.39
CA PRO A 48 -30.09 -5.40 -1.36
C PRO A 48 -30.56 -4.86 -2.71
N GLU A 49 -30.57 -3.53 -2.88
CA GLU A 49 -30.83 -2.90 -4.18
C GLU A 49 -29.59 -2.26 -4.80
N GLN A 50 -29.10 -2.93 -5.85
CA GLN A 50 -28.64 -2.31 -7.10
C GLN A 50 -27.59 -1.18 -7.02
N GLY A 51 -26.54 -1.38 -6.24
CA GLY A 51 -25.30 -0.60 -6.34
C GLY A 51 -24.10 -1.52 -6.59
N GLY A 52 -23.51 -1.46 -7.79
CA GLY A 52 -22.21 -2.08 -8.04
C GLY A 52 -21.16 -1.42 -7.14
N TYR A 53 -20.37 -2.22 -6.42
CA TYR A 53 -19.26 -1.68 -5.64
C TYR A 53 -18.15 -1.25 -6.60
N TYR A 54 -17.64 -0.01 -6.48
CA TYR A 54 -16.56 0.49 -7.34
C TYR A 54 -15.27 -0.36 -7.25
N ALA A 55 -15.10 -1.14 -6.19
CA ALA A 55 -14.04 -2.12 -6.04
C ALA A 55 -14.21 -3.42 -6.83
N THR A 56 -15.38 -3.71 -7.42
CA THR A 56 -15.62 -4.96 -8.17
C THR A 56 -15.31 -4.77 -9.65
N PRO A 57 -14.43 -5.58 -10.27
CA PRO A 57 -14.12 -5.49 -11.69
C PRO A 57 -15.35 -5.61 -12.60
N PRO A 58 -15.31 -5.02 -13.81
CA PRO A 58 -16.33 -5.25 -14.82
C PRO A 58 -16.32 -6.73 -15.26
N PRO A 59 -17.44 -7.25 -15.79
CA PRO A 59 -17.42 -8.57 -16.41
C PRO A 59 -16.45 -8.59 -17.61
N PRO A 60 -15.73 -9.70 -17.85
CA PRO A 60 -14.88 -9.83 -19.02
C PRO A 60 -15.72 -9.84 -20.30
N SER A 61 -15.10 -9.46 -21.43
CA SER A 61 -15.68 -9.64 -22.75
C SER A 61 -16.03 -11.10 -23.06
N ALA A 62 -17.00 -11.31 -23.94
CA ALA A 62 -17.55 -12.63 -24.25
C ALA A 62 -16.53 -13.60 -24.87
N ALA A 63 -15.48 -13.07 -25.50
CA ALA A 63 -14.28 -13.76 -25.94
C ALA A 63 -13.07 -12.82 -25.72
N PRO A 64 -11.86 -13.36 -25.52
CA PRO A 64 -10.65 -12.53 -25.55
C PRO A 64 -10.39 -11.99 -26.97
N PRO A 65 -9.62 -10.89 -27.11
CA PRO A 65 -9.29 -10.33 -28.41
C PRO A 65 -8.37 -11.26 -29.22
N GLU A 66 -8.44 -11.15 -30.55
CA GLU A 66 -7.44 -11.74 -31.43
C GLU A 66 -6.15 -10.88 -31.40
N ASP A 67 -5.01 -11.56 -31.35
CA ASP A 67 -3.69 -10.93 -31.44
C ASP A 67 -3.23 -10.85 -32.90
N ASP A 68 -3.04 -9.64 -33.39
CA ASP A 68 -2.49 -9.34 -34.72
C ASP A 68 -0.99 -9.03 -34.68
N GLY A 69 -0.38 -8.96 -33.50
CA GLY A 69 1.03 -8.61 -33.32
C GLY A 69 1.40 -7.19 -33.77
N MET A 70 0.42 -6.26 -33.77
CA MET A 70 0.59 -4.87 -34.20
C MET A 70 0.29 -3.88 -33.07
N PRO A 71 0.94 -2.69 -33.06
CA PRO A 71 0.56 -1.59 -32.18
C PRO A 71 -0.88 -1.11 -32.44
N ASP A 72 -1.46 -0.39 -31.49
CA ASP A 72 -2.74 0.30 -31.60
C ASP A 72 -2.67 1.52 -32.54
N GLU A 73 -1.59 2.30 -32.45
CA GLU A 73 -1.34 3.47 -33.29
C GLU A 73 0.03 3.42 -34.00
N ALA A 74 0.24 4.32 -34.97
CA ALA A 74 1.50 4.41 -35.68
C ALA A 74 2.54 5.27 -34.93
N TYR A 75 3.42 4.62 -34.16
CA TYR A 75 4.43 5.32 -33.34
C TYR A 75 5.76 5.58 -34.06
N GLU A 76 6.40 6.71 -33.73
CA GLU A 76 7.78 7.04 -34.10
C GLU A 76 8.63 7.29 -32.84
N LYS A 77 9.93 6.97 -32.91
CA LYS A 77 10.86 7.21 -31.80
C LYS A 77 11.16 8.71 -31.69
N THR A 78 10.82 9.33 -30.57
CA THR A 78 10.98 10.78 -30.34
C THR A 78 12.04 11.13 -29.31
N ILE A 79 12.40 10.20 -28.42
CA ILE A 79 13.47 10.34 -27.43
C ILE A 79 14.53 9.25 -27.68
N ASP A 80 15.81 9.58 -27.49
CA ASP A 80 16.88 8.59 -27.65
C ASP A 80 16.89 7.57 -26.50
N CYS A 81 17.01 6.29 -26.88
CA CYS A 81 16.98 5.15 -25.95
C CYS A 81 18.05 5.30 -24.86
N VAL A 82 17.77 4.82 -23.65
CA VAL A 82 18.69 4.84 -22.51
C VAL A 82 20.11 4.43 -22.95
N GLN A 83 21.07 5.34 -22.73
CA GLN A 83 22.47 5.15 -23.06
C GLN A 83 23.25 4.81 -21.80
N ARG A 84 24.37 4.08 -21.95
CA ARG A 84 25.33 3.92 -20.86
C ARG A 84 25.96 5.28 -20.55
N ASP A 85 25.80 5.76 -19.33
CA ASP A 85 26.53 6.95 -18.88
C ASP A 85 27.98 6.55 -18.55
N ASP A 86 28.91 6.92 -19.43
CA ASP A 86 30.35 6.68 -19.27
C ASP A 86 30.98 7.48 -18.10
N ASN A 87 30.23 8.38 -17.47
CA ASN A 87 30.66 9.26 -16.36
C ASN A 87 29.89 9.03 -15.04
N LEU A 88 29.03 8.00 -14.91
CA LEU A 88 28.51 7.63 -13.59
C LEU A 88 29.68 7.23 -12.66
N ASP A 89 29.84 7.96 -11.55
CA ASP A 89 31.02 7.89 -10.66
C ASP A 89 31.00 6.67 -9.73
N VAL A 90 30.68 5.50 -10.28
CA VAL A 90 30.81 4.19 -9.60
C VAL A 90 31.88 3.38 -10.32
N LYS A 91 33.14 3.71 -10.01
CA LYS A 91 34.35 3.12 -10.61
C LYS A 91 34.50 1.61 -10.48
N ASP A 92 33.60 0.92 -9.75
CA ASP A 92 33.63 -0.53 -9.62
C ASP A 92 32.23 -1.16 -9.33
N GLN A 93 31.23 -0.92 -10.20
CA GLN A 93 30.01 -1.75 -10.23
C GLN A 93 30.29 -3.23 -10.61
N THR A 94 31.50 -3.52 -11.08
CA THR A 94 32.02 -4.86 -11.34
C THR A 94 32.35 -5.67 -10.08
N LEU A 95 32.41 -5.03 -8.91
CA LEU A 95 32.59 -5.67 -7.61
C LEU A 95 31.43 -5.30 -6.66
N LEU A 96 30.33 -6.06 -6.75
CA LEU A 96 29.26 -6.06 -5.75
C LEU A 96 29.38 -7.32 -4.88
N PRO A 97 30.30 -7.39 -3.89
CA PRO A 97 30.57 -8.63 -3.14
C PRO A 97 29.46 -9.03 -2.16
N ASN A 98 28.61 -8.08 -1.77
CA ASN A 98 27.45 -8.32 -0.91
C ASN A 98 26.19 -8.39 -1.77
N ARG A 99 25.15 -9.09 -1.30
CA ARG A 99 23.87 -9.11 -2.00
C ARG A 99 23.18 -7.74 -1.92
N PRO A 100 22.33 -7.39 -2.90
CA PRO A 100 21.36 -6.30 -2.74
C PRO A 100 20.42 -6.57 -1.57
N TRP A 101 20.01 -5.52 -0.85
CA TRP A 101 19.21 -5.63 0.37
C TRP A 101 17.93 -6.44 0.17
N ALA A 102 17.28 -6.28 -0.98
CA ALA A 102 16.07 -6.99 -1.36
C ALA A 102 16.28 -8.50 -1.42
N GLN A 103 17.45 -8.94 -1.89
CA GLN A 103 17.81 -10.35 -2.03
C GLN A 103 18.19 -10.98 -0.68
N ASP A 104 18.81 -10.20 0.22
CA ASP A 104 19.04 -10.59 1.62
C ASP A 104 17.73 -10.71 2.40
N PHE A 105 16.85 -9.70 2.29
CA PHE A 105 15.52 -9.70 2.93
C PHE A 105 14.69 -10.92 2.51
N LEU A 106 14.74 -11.27 1.22
CA LEU A 106 14.09 -12.45 0.64
C LEU A 106 14.88 -13.77 0.81
N ARG A 107 16.08 -13.72 1.41
CA ARG A 107 16.94 -14.86 1.77
C ARG A 107 17.35 -15.74 0.59
N LEU A 108 17.77 -15.14 -0.53
CA LEU A 108 17.99 -15.86 -1.78
C LEU A 108 19.05 -16.98 -1.69
N ASP A 109 20.08 -16.90 -0.83
CA ASP A 109 21.02 -18.03 -0.62
C ASP A 109 20.30 -19.30 -0.18
N GLU A 110 19.43 -19.16 0.82
CA GLU A 110 18.73 -20.28 1.45
C GLU A 110 17.66 -20.83 0.50
N VAL A 111 16.98 -19.94 -0.23
CA VAL A 111 16.01 -20.26 -1.28
C VAL A 111 16.68 -21.06 -2.40
N HIS A 112 17.82 -20.59 -2.91
CA HIS A 112 18.55 -21.25 -3.98
C HIS A 112 19.20 -22.56 -3.52
N ALA A 113 19.73 -22.62 -2.31
CA ALA A 113 20.23 -23.86 -1.72
C ALA A 113 19.11 -24.90 -1.55
N LEU A 114 17.94 -24.47 -1.05
CA LEU A 114 16.76 -25.31 -0.94
C LEU A 114 16.30 -25.83 -2.30
N MET A 115 16.15 -24.95 -3.30
CA MET A 115 15.73 -25.35 -4.65
C MET A 115 16.72 -26.35 -5.25
N LYS A 116 18.02 -26.02 -5.27
CA LYS A 116 19.06 -26.92 -5.79
C LYS A 116 19.08 -28.28 -5.09
N SER A 117 18.81 -28.34 -3.79
CA SER A 117 18.74 -29.60 -3.04
C SER A 117 17.44 -30.40 -3.23
N SER A 118 16.32 -29.75 -3.60
CA SER A 118 14.98 -30.38 -3.66
C SER A 118 14.44 -30.60 -5.07
N THR A 119 14.86 -29.80 -6.06
CA THR A 119 14.48 -29.96 -7.48
C THR A 119 15.67 -30.21 -8.39
N GLY A 120 16.91 -30.02 -7.91
CA GLY A 120 18.13 -30.16 -8.70
C GLY A 120 18.55 -28.92 -9.50
N GLY A 121 17.74 -27.85 -9.48
CA GLY A 121 18.00 -26.60 -10.21
C GLY A 121 17.41 -25.37 -9.50
N LEU A 122 17.47 -24.22 -10.16
CA LEU A 122 17.07 -22.90 -9.68
C LEU A 122 15.92 -22.31 -10.51
N GLY A 123 14.92 -23.15 -10.79
CA GLY A 123 13.74 -22.79 -11.58
C GLY A 123 13.87 -22.99 -13.08
N GLY A 124 14.91 -23.68 -13.58
CA GLY A 124 15.12 -23.88 -15.02
C GLY A 124 14.07 -24.76 -15.71
N THR A 125 13.41 -25.65 -14.96
CA THR A 125 12.34 -26.51 -15.50
C THR A 125 11.12 -26.62 -14.58
N ILE A 126 9.96 -26.81 -15.22
CA ILE A 126 8.66 -27.13 -14.60
C ILE A 126 8.12 -28.35 -15.36
N ASP A 127 7.81 -29.44 -14.65
CA ASP A 127 7.39 -30.74 -15.23
C ASP A 127 8.27 -31.22 -16.41
N GLY A 128 9.60 -31.03 -16.28
CA GLY A 128 10.58 -31.39 -17.31
C GLY A 128 10.60 -30.50 -18.56
N GLN A 129 9.71 -29.50 -18.67
CA GLN A 129 9.75 -28.46 -19.70
C GLN A 129 10.62 -27.28 -19.25
N GLU A 130 11.20 -26.53 -20.20
CA GLU A 130 11.90 -25.28 -19.88
C GLU A 130 10.92 -24.25 -19.30
N THR A 131 11.28 -23.67 -18.15
CA THR A 131 10.53 -22.58 -17.54
C THR A 131 10.65 -21.32 -18.37
N LYS A 132 9.53 -20.74 -18.78
CA LYS A 132 9.43 -19.44 -19.45
C LYS A 132 8.59 -18.50 -18.59
N VAL A 133 9.15 -17.33 -18.30
CA VAL A 133 8.45 -16.21 -17.66
C VAL A 133 8.29 -15.11 -18.71
N ALA A 134 7.05 -14.74 -19.04
CA ALA A 134 6.81 -13.56 -19.87
C ALA A 134 7.08 -12.29 -19.08
N VAL A 135 7.75 -11.34 -19.72
CA VAL A 135 7.95 -9.96 -19.25
C VAL A 135 7.22 -9.07 -20.25
N ILE A 136 6.03 -8.60 -19.88
CA ILE A 136 5.24 -7.66 -20.67
C ILE A 136 5.56 -6.25 -20.16
N ASP A 137 6.44 -5.57 -20.89
CA ASP A 137 7.19 -4.41 -20.39
C ASP A 137 7.70 -3.53 -21.56
N THR A 138 8.76 -2.73 -21.37
CA THR A 138 9.39 -1.89 -22.41
C THR A 138 10.34 -2.64 -23.35
N GLY A 139 10.33 -3.97 -23.30
CA GLY A 139 11.28 -4.85 -24.00
C GLY A 139 12.42 -5.31 -23.09
N VAL A 140 13.29 -6.18 -23.58
CA VAL A 140 14.43 -6.71 -22.80
C VAL A 140 15.66 -6.76 -23.68
N THR A 141 16.68 -5.98 -23.32
CA THR A 141 17.99 -6.03 -23.97
C THR A 141 18.70 -7.35 -23.64
N GLN A 142 19.35 -7.95 -24.64
CA GLN A 142 20.19 -9.14 -24.43
C GLN A 142 21.39 -8.78 -23.53
N HIS A 143 21.45 -9.38 -22.34
CA HIS A 143 22.50 -9.14 -21.34
C HIS A 143 23.26 -10.43 -20.99
N PRO A 144 24.58 -10.40 -20.74
CA PRO A 144 25.37 -11.60 -20.41
C PRO A 144 24.84 -12.41 -19.23
N PHE A 145 24.21 -11.74 -18.25
CA PHE A 145 23.60 -12.38 -17.07
C PHE A 145 22.43 -13.31 -17.42
N PHE A 146 21.81 -13.18 -18.59
CA PHE A 146 20.79 -14.11 -19.04
C PHE A 146 21.37 -15.33 -19.76
N GLN A 147 22.65 -15.32 -20.14
CA GLN A 147 23.34 -16.47 -20.76
C GLN A 147 22.60 -17.02 -22.00
N GLY A 148 21.99 -16.13 -22.81
CA GLY A 148 21.20 -16.49 -23.99
C GLY A 148 19.78 -17.01 -23.70
N ARG A 149 19.25 -16.80 -22.48
CA ARG A 149 17.89 -17.21 -22.08
C ARG A 149 16.80 -16.15 -22.31
N VAL A 150 17.12 -14.99 -22.89
CA VAL A 150 16.08 -14.04 -23.36
C VAL A 150 15.60 -14.47 -24.76
N LEU A 151 14.31 -14.71 -24.86
CA LEU A 151 13.56 -15.07 -26.06
C LEU A 151 12.74 -13.86 -26.51
N GLY A 152 12.63 -13.69 -27.82
CA GLY A 152 11.72 -12.69 -28.38
C GLY A 152 10.29 -13.21 -28.41
N GLY A 153 9.35 -12.44 -27.85
CA GLY A 153 7.93 -12.80 -27.76
C GLY A 153 6.98 -11.88 -28.54
N GLY A 154 7.34 -10.61 -28.75
CA GLY A 154 6.52 -9.68 -29.53
C GLY A 154 6.87 -8.22 -29.28
N ASP A 155 6.34 -7.32 -30.13
CA ASP A 155 6.59 -5.88 -30.09
C ASP A 155 5.34 -5.13 -30.56
N TYR A 156 4.61 -4.54 -29.62
CA TYR A 156 3.42 -3.72 -29.83
C TYR A 156 3.74 -2.22 -29.82
N VAL A 157 5.00 -1.86 -30.04
CA VAL A 157 5.48 -0.46 -30.13
C VAL A 157 5.94 -0.13 -31.55
N LYS A 158 6.61 -1.05 -32.26
CA LYS A 158 7.09 -0.82 -33.63
C LYS A 158 6.10 -1.22 -34.71
N ASN A 159 5.82 -0.29 -35.62
CA ASN A 159 4.95 -0.45 -36.80
C ASN A 159 5.43 -1.48 -37.84
N THR A 160 6.54 -2.20 -37.61
CA THR A 160 7.15 -3.08 -38.62
C THR A 160 6.50 -4.46 -38.72
N GLY A 161 5.73 -4.88 -37.71
CA GLY A 161 5.15 -6.23 -37.59
C GLY A 161 6.22 -7.30 -37.31
N GLY A 162 5.94 -8.22 -36.39
CA GLY A 162 6.88 -9.30 -36.06
C GLY A 162 8.19 -8.83 -35.41
N GLY A 163 8.19 -7.68 -34.74
CA GLY A 163 9.29 -7.28 -33.87
C GLY A 163 9.41 -8.26 -32.70
N LEU A 164 10.65 -8.48 -32.24
CA LEU A 164 10.94 -9.53 -31.25
C LEU A 164 10.82 -9.06 -29.79
N GLY A 165 10.66 -7.77 -29.52
CA GLY A 165 10.70 -7.22 -28.16
C GLY A 165 12.08 -7.29 -27.49
N LEU A 166 13.14 -7.60 -28.25
CA LEU A 166 14.53 -7.74 -27.77
C LEU A 166 15.32 -6.43 -27.73
N GLU A 167 14.61 -5.31 -27.64
CA GLU A 167 15.14 -3.96 -27.64
C GLU A 167 14.38 -3.18 -26.58
N ASP A 168 15.09 -2.80 -25.52
CA ASP A 168 14.57 -1.98 -24.45
C ASP A 168 15.14 -0.57 -24.60
N CYS A 169 14.28 0.40 -24.92
CA CYS A 169 14.70 1.79 -25.10
C CYS A 169 14.48 2.65 -23.85
N ASP A 170 13.66 2.16 -22.92
CA ASP A 170 13.26 2.83 -21.68
C ASP A 170 13.99 2.24 -20.47
N GLY A 171 14.57 1.04 -20.62
CA GLY A 171 15.53 0.38 -19.75
C GLY A 171 14.98 -0.51 -18.62
N HIS A 172 13.73 -0.28 -18.25
CA HIS A 172 13.10 -0.93 -17.11
C HIS A 172 12.73 -2.40 -17.37
N GLY A 173 12.33 -2.78 -18.59
CA GLY A 173 12.00 -4.18 -18.88
C GLY A 173 13.21 -5.10 -18.72
N THR A 174 14.41 -4.62 -19.02
CA THR A 174 15.69 -5.31 -18.76
C THR A 174 15.97 -5.44 -17.27
N GLU A 175 15.68 -4.41 -16.48
CA GLU A 175 15.81 -4.42 -15.02
C GLU A 175 14.81 -5.36 -14.36
N VAL A 176 13.55 -5.34 -14.80
CA VAL A 176 12.48 -6.26 -14.38
C VAL A 176 12.88 -7.71 -14.70
N ALA A 177 13.32 -7.98 -15.92
CA ALA A 177 13.82 -9.29 -16.33
C ALA A 177 15.04 -9.74 -15.50
N GLY A 178 15.92 -8.80 -15.14
CA GLY A 178 17.08 -9.02 -14.29
C GLY A 178 16.71 -9.55 -12.90
N ILE A 179 15.72 -8.93 -12.25
CA ILE A 179 15.19 -9.36 -10.95
C ILE A 179 14.59 -10.78 -11.02
N ILE A 180 13.98 -11.14 -12.15
CA ILE A 180 13.42 -12.49 -12.36
C ILE A 180 14.54 -13.52 -12.54
N ALA A 181 15.43 -13.33 -13.53
CA ALA A 181 16.29 -14.41 -14.05
C ALA A 181 17.76 -14.02 -14.32
N GLY A 182 18.24 -12.88 -13.83
CA GLY A 182 19.64 -12.49 -13.96
C GLY A 182 20.58 -13.45 -13.21
N GLN A 183 21.63 -13.93 -13.87
CA GLN A 183 22.61 -14.85 -13.28
C GLN A 183 24.05 -14.44 -13.65
N PRO A 184 24.83 -13.86 -12.73
CA PRO A 184 26.21 -13.49 -13.02
C PRO A 184 27.05 -14.71 -13.39
N GLY A 185 27.98 -14.51 -14.32
CA GLY A 185 29.04 -15.49 -14.59
C GLY A 185 30.19 -15.42 -13.58
N ASP A 186 30.35 -14.28 -12.88
CA ASP A 186 31.37 -14.06 -11.87
C ASP A 186 30.81 -14.35 -10.46
N PRO A 187 31.37 -15.30 -9.68
CA PRO A 187 30.93 -15.59 -8.32
C PRO A 187 31.22 -14.48 -7.30
N ASN A 188 31.95 -13.42 -7.66
CA ASN A 188 32.17 -12.25 -6.80
C ASN A 188 31.04 -11.20 -6.91
N ILE A 189 30.05 -11.42 -7.78
CA ILE A 189 28.86 -10.57 -7.92
C ILE A 189 27.72 -11.20 -7.12
N GLY A 190 27.30 -10.53 -6.04
CA GLY A 190 26.25 -10.98 -5.13
C GLY A 190 24.81 -10.81 -5.66
N PHE A 191 24.62 -10.03 -6.73
CA PHE A 191 23.32 -9.93 -7.40
C PHE A 191 22.96 -11.24 -8.11
N VAL A 192 21.77 -11.78 -7.84
CA VAL A 192 21.16 -12.87 -8.62
C VAL A 192 19.64 -12.72 -8.62
N GLY A 193 19.00 -13.02 -9.75
CA GLY A 193 17.54 -13.04 -9.89
C GLY A 193 16.91 -14.12 -9.01
N MET A 194 15.60 -14.01 -8.78
CA MET A 194 14.85 -14.94 -7.95
C MET A 194 14.83 -16.36 -8.54
N ALA A 195 14.58 -16.51 -9.85
CA ALA A 195 14.59 -17.76 -10.60
C ALA A 195 15.66 -17.73 -11.71
N PRO A 196 16.96 -17.77 -11.34
CA PRO A 196 18.06 -17.46 -12.25
C PRO A 196 18.25 -18.46 -13.39
N GLU A 197 17.60 -19.63 -13.37
CA GLU A 197 17.64 -20.58 -14.50
C GLU A 197 16.46 -20.44 -15.48
N ALA A 198 15.45 -19.63 -15.16
CA ALA A 198 14.29 -19.43 -16.03
C ALA A 198 14.65 -18.70 -17.34
N ARG A 199 13.85 -18.94 -18.39
CA ARG A 199 13.93 -18.22 -19.66
C ARG A 199 12.97 -17.02 -19.62
N ILE A 200 13.43 -15.88 -20.11
CA ILE A 200 12.62 -14.66 -20.22
C ILE A 200 12.02 -14.61 -21.61
N LEU A 201 10.69 -14.53 -21.72
CA LEU A 201 10.01 -14.20 -22.98
C LEU A 201 9.69 -12.71 -22.97
N SER A 202 10.44 -11.94 -23.75
CA SER A 202 10.27 -10.48 -23.82
C SER A 202 9.12 -10.11 -24.73
N ILE A 203 8.13 -9.39 -24.22
CA ILE A 203 7.09 -8.75 -25.01
C ILE A 203 7.14 -7.25 -24.72
N ARG A 204 7.55 -6.48 -25.72
CA ARG A 204 7.50 -5.02 -25.62
C ARG A 204 6.08 -4.54 -25.88
N GLN A 205 5.42 -3.96 -24.87
CA GLN A 205 4.04 -3.50 -24.97
C GLN A 205 3.87 -1.99 -24.81
N SER A 206 4.77 -1.32 -24.08
CA SER A 206 4.77 0.14 -23.95
C SER A 206 6.14 0.74 -24.24
N SER A 207 6.17 2.04 -24.54
CA SER A 207 7.38 2.86 -24.48
C SER A 207 7.00 4.34 -24.42
N GLU A 208 7.63 5.09 -23.52
CA GLU A 208 7.47 6.55 -23.43
C GLU A 208 8.39 7.27 -24.44
N ASN A 209 9.42 6.58 -24.94
CA ASN A 209 10.35 7.06 -25.96
C ASN A 209 9.83 6.95 -27.40
N TYR A 210 8.65 6.34 -27.58
CA TYR A 210 7.93 6.21 -28.85
C TYR A 210 6.58 6.90 -28.74
N THR A 211 6.29 7.85 -29.64
CA THR A 211 5.05 8.61 -29.64
C THR A 211 4.41 8.74 -31.02
N VAL A 212 3.11 9.03 -31.07
CA VAL A 212 2.40 9.32 -32.32
C VAL A 212 2.99 10.60 -32.95
N PRO A 213 3.21 10.66 -34.28
CA PRO A 213 3.63 11.88 -34.97
C PRO A 213 2.73 13.08 -34.67
N ASP A 214 3.33 14.26 -34.55
CA ASP A 214 2.70 15.54 -34.16
C ASP A 214 2.00 15.56 -32.78
N ALA A 215 2.16 14.54 -31.93
CA ALA A 215 1.80 14.63 -30.52
C ALA A 215 2.62 15.73 -29.81
N PRO A 216 2.03 16.51 -28.88
CA PRO A 216 2.81 17.41 -28.03
C PRO A 216 3.81 16.57 -27.22
N PRO A 217 5.07 17.02 -27.04
CA PRO A 217 6.06 16.25 -26.29
C PRO A 217 5.57 15.99 -24.86
N PRO A 218 5.87 14.82 -24.28
CA PRO A 218 5.50 14.52 -22.89
C PRO A 218 6.03 15.64 -21.99
N GLN A 219 5.13 16.23 -21.20
CA GLN A 219 5.51 17.31 -20.29
C GLN A 219 6.38 16.69 -19.19
N ALA A 220 7.66 17.06 -19.15
CA ALA A 220 8.51 16.78 -18.02
C ALA A 220 7.82 17.27 -16.74
N ALA A 221 7.79 16.43 -15.70
CA ALA A 221 7.11 16.74 -14.46
C ALA A 221 7.52 18.14 -13.96
N PRO A 222 6.57 19.05 -13.67
CA PRO A 222 6.92 20.34 -13.12
C PRO A 222 7.62 20.13 -11.76
N PRO A 223 8.66 20.92 -11.42
CA PRO A 223 9.31 20.81 -10.13
C PRO A 223 8.25 20.98 -9.02
N PRO A 224 8.36 20.22 -7.91
CA PRO A 224 7.30 20.15 -6.91
C PRO A 224 6.94 21.54 -6.40
N ALA A 225 5.65 21.84 -6.38
CA ALA A 225 5.16 23.08 -5.80
C ALA A 225 5.62 23.18 -4.34
N ALA A 226 6.29 24.28 -3.99
CA ALA A 226 6.70 24.53 -2.62
C ALA A 226 5.50 24.38 -1.68
N PRO A 227 5.65 23.75 -0.50
CA PRO A 227 4.57 23.65 0.46
C PRO A 227 4.02 25.04 0.76
N PRO A 228 2.69 25.22 0.90
CA PRO A 228 2.16 26.50 1.36
C PRO A 228 2.80 26.82 2.72
N GLU A 229 3.32 28.05 2.86
CA GLU A 229 3.96 28.52 4.09
C GLU A 229 2.99 28.34 5.26
N GLY A 230 3.23 27.31 6.08
CA GLY A 230 2.41 27.05 7.25
C GLY A 230 2.63 28.14 8.28
N GLU A 231 1.55 28.83 8.67
CA GLU A 231 1.59 29.76 9.80
C GLU A 231 2.12 29.02 11.04
N ALA A 232 3.30 29.43 11.50
CA ALA A 232 3.93 28.81 12.65
C ALA A 232 3.07 29.01 13.91
N PRO A 233 2.86 27.97 14.74
CA PRO A 233 2.20 28.15 16.03
C PRO A 233 3.05 29.06 16.93
N PRO A 234 2.43 29.92 17.76
CA PRO A 234 3.17 30.88 18.57
C PRO A 234 4.06 30.17 19.61
N ALA A 235 5.35 30.51 19.61
CA ALA A 235 6.31 29.95 20.55
C ALA A 235 6.04 30.44 21.99
N GLU A 236 5.88 29.50 22.93
CA GLU A 236 5.99 29.81 24.35
C GLU A 236 7.45 30.13 24.72
N GLY A 237 7.64 31.13 25.58
CA GLY A 237 8.91 31.83 25.70
C GLY A 237 9.97 31.15 26.57
N ALA A 238 11.23 31.37 26.18
CA ALA A 238 12.42 31.23 27.03
C ALA A 238 13.35 32.46 26.83
N PRO A 239 14.15 32.86 27.83
CA PRO A 239 14.71 34.21 27.90
C PRO A 239 16.01 34.40 27.09
N ALA A 240 16.28 35.66 26.71
CA ALA A 240 17.44 36.05 25.93
C ALA A 240 18.77 36.07 26.74
N PRO A 241 19.91 35.67 26.13
CA PRO A 241 21.25 36.03 26.59
C PRO A 241 21.73 37.37 26.00
N PRO A 242 22.74 38.03 26.59
CA PRO A 242 23.15 39.39 26.23
C PRO A 242 24.19 39.51 25.10
N GLU A 243 24.40 40.77 24.74
CA GLU A 243 25.20 41.40 23.68
C GLU A 243 26.68 40.98 23.54
N GLY A 244 27.22 41.19 22.32
CA GLY A 244 28.63 41.57 22.08
C GLY A 244 29.63 40.44 21.78
N GLU A 245 30.03 40.26 20.51
CA GLU A 245 31.14 41.01 19.88
C GLU A 245 31.33 40.59 18.40
N GLN A 246 31.96 41.42 17.58
CA GLN A 246 32.26 41.15 16.15
C GLN A 246 33.71 40.63 15.92
N PRO A 247 34.02 40.06 14.73
CA PRO A 247 35.09 39.04 14.60
C PRO A 247 36.47 39.57 14.17
N ALA A 248 37.47 38.70 14.22
CA ALA A 248 38.76 38.84 13.52
C ALA A 248 39.18 37.50 12.86
N PRO A 249 39.88 37.49 11.70
CA PRO A 249 40.02 36.30 10.85
C PRO A 249 41.52 35.83 10.77
N PRO A 250 42.04 35.12 9.74
CA PRO A 250 42.69 33.81 9.99
C PRO A 250 44.15 33.69 9.52
N GLU A 251 44.94 32.79 10.12
CA GLU A 251 46.27 32.40 9.59
C GLU A 251 46.63 30.93 9.85
N GLY A 252 47.22 30.26 8.85
CA GLY A 252 48.33 29.32 9.08
C GLY A 252 48.15 27.83 8.73
N GLU A 253 48.53 27.44 7.50
CA GLU A 253 48.89 26.05 7.13
C GLU A 253 49.80 25.31 8.13
N GLN A 254 49.58 23.99 8.31
CA GLN A 254 50.55 22.94 7.89
C GLN A 254 50.03 21.49 8.11
N PRO A 255 50.35 20.51 7.23
CA PRO A 255 50.13 19.06 7.40
C PRO A 255 51.44 18.35 7.85
N PRO A 256 51.63 17.00 7.83
CA PRO A 256 50.70 15.85 7.69
C PRO A 256 50.89 14.76 8.80
N ALA A 257 50.04 13.71 8.84
CA ALA A 257 50.40 12.36 9.34
C ALA A 257 49.33 11.30 8.98
N GLU A 258 49.74 10.06 8.72
CA GLU A 258 48.85 8.91 8.47
C GLU A 258 48.81 7.89 9.62
N GLN A 259 47.77 7.04 9.61
CA GLN A 259 47.64 5.71 10.27
C GLN A 259 47.39 5.67 11.80
N PRO A 260 46.87 4.55 12.35
CA PRO A 260 45.57 3.95 12.03
C PRO A 260 44.77 3.60 13.32
N GLU A 261 43.68 2.82 13.17
CA GLU A 261 42.90 2.16 14.24
C GLU A 261 42.12 3.05 15.22
N ALA A 262 40.78 2.97 15.15
CA ALA A 262 39.96 2.37 16.22
C ALA A 262 38.46 2.60 15.97
N LEU A 263 37.62 1.61 16.33
CA LEU A 263 36.17 1.73 16.28
C LEU A 263 35.67 2.94 17.08
N ARG A 264 34.93 3.83 16.42
CA ARG A 264 33.97 4.74 17.06
C ARG A 264 32.62 4.56 16.39
N ALA A 265 31.63 4.11 17.16
CA ALA A 265 30.24 4.42 16.86
C ALA A 265 29.95 5.85 17.38
N PRO A 266 29.37 6.72 16.54
CA PRO A 266 28.38 7.68 16.98
C PRO A 266 26.97 7.11 16.67
N GLY A 267 25.95 7.33 17.48
CA GLY A 267 25.78 8.45 18.40
C GLY A 267 24.84 9.44 17.75
N SER A 268 23.61 9.48 18.25
CA SER A 268 22.50 10.31 17.77
C SER A 268 22.83 11.80 17.79
N GLY A 269 22.48 12.50 16.70
CA GLY A 269 22.36 13.96 16.66
C GLY A 269 23.30 14.63 15.66
N ASP A 270 22.80 14.93 14.47
CA ASP A 270 22.39 16.30 14.16
C ASP A 270 21.36 16.30 13.02
N GLY A 271 20.42 17.24 13.09
CA GLY A 271 19.24 17.29 12.22
C GLY A 271 19.49 17.97 10.88
N THR A 272 20.17 17.30 9.96
CA THR A 272 20.04 17.61 8.53
C THR A 272 18.76 16.97 8.00
N ALA A 273 17.83 17.78 7.50
CA ALA A 273 16.64 17.27 6.82
C ALA A 273 17.04 16.36 5.65
N PRO A 274 16.34 15.23 5.43
CA PRO A 274 16.59 14.40 4.26
C PRO A 274 16.35 15.23 3.00
N SER A 275 17.30 15.18 2.07
CA SER A 275 17.17 15.79 0.76
C SER A 275 15.95 15.22 0.06
N GLN A 276 15.02 16.09 -0.35
CA GLN A 276 13.82 15.74 -1.09
C GLN A 276 14.19 15.30 -2.53
N GLY A 277 14.67 14.07 -2.67
CA GLY A 277 14.63 13.34 -3.94
C GLY A 277 13.17 13.03 -4.30
N SER A 278 12.88 12.93 -5.60
CA SER A 278 11.54 12.73 -6.14
C SER A 278 10.83 11.53 -5.51
N GLN A 279 9.73 11.79 -4.79
CA GLN A 279 8.91 10.76 -4.14
C GLN A 279 7.93 10.04 -5.10
N GLU A 280 8.00 10.33 -6.39
CA GLU A 280 7.28 9.58 -7.42
C GLU A 280 8.12 8.34 -7.81
N GLY A 281 7.55 7.15 -7.65
CA GLY A 281 8.19 5.92 -8.10
C GLY A 281 7.99 5.71 -9.60
N ASP A 282 8.96 5.13 -10.29
CA ASP A 282 8.89 4.80 -11.72
C ASP A 282 7.77 3.79 -11.97
N GLY A 283 6.64 4.30 -12.42
CA GLY A 283 5.42 3.57 -12.65
C GLY A 283 4.85 3.98 -13.98
N ARG A 284 5.40 3.42 -15.05
CA ARG A 284 4.94 3.71 -16.41
C ARG A 284 3.46 3.41 -16.58
N LYS A 285 2.78 4.37 -17.20
CA LYS A 285 1.33 4.42 -17.34
C LYS A 285 0.94 4.14 -18.78
N GLN A 286 -0.06 3.31 -18.98
CA GLN A 286 -0.67 3.14 -20.30
C GLN A 286 -1.43 4.37 -20.73
N GLY A 287 -1.40 4.68 -22.03
CA GLY A 287 -2.15 5.79 -22.59
C GLY A 287 -1.78 7.15 -22.00
N LEU A 288 -0.50 7.38 -21.65
CA LEU A 288 0.01 8.75 -21.61
C LEU A 288 -0.23 9.35 -23.00
N GLU A 289 -0.72 10.59 -23.06
CA GLU A 289 -1.31 11.12 -24.30
C GLU A 289 -0.27 11.17 -25.44
N GLY A 290 -0.39 10.23 -26.37
CA GLY A 290 0.51 10.07 -27.51
C GLY A 290 1.65 9.04 -27.34
N SER A 291 1.89 8.44 -26.17
CA SER A 291 2.93 7.41 -25.97
C SER A 291 2.52 6.03 -26.50
N ALA A 292 3.49 5.14 -26.69
CA ALA A 292 3.20 3.77 -27.13
C ALA A 292 2.61 2.88 -26.03
N GLY A 293 1.48 2.24 -26.33
CA GLY A 293 0.86 1.18 -25.53
C GLY A 293 -0.39 1.61 -24.75
N ASP A 294 -1.43 0.79 -24.87
CA ASP A 294 -2.76 0.97 -24.29
C ASP A 294 -3.30 -0.32 -23.64
N LEU A 295 -4.56 -0.31 -23.20
CA LEU A 295 -5.21 -1.52 -22.64
C LEU A 295 -5.49 -2.58 -23.71
N GLY A 296 -5.75 -2.21 -24.97
CA GLY A 296 -6.03 -3.12 -26.08
C GLY A 296 -4.79 -3.91 -26.51
N THR A 297 -3.67 -3.24 -26.72
CA THR A 297 -2.36 -3.88 -26.97
C THR A 297 -1.89 -4.71 -25.79
N LEU A 298 -2.19 -4.32 -24.54
CA LEU A 298 -1.92 -5.19 -23.40
C LEU A 298 -2.78 -6.47 -23.42
N ALA A 299 -4.06 -6.37 -23.78
CA ALA A 299 -4.91 -7.55 -23.92
C ALA A 299 -4.38 -8.52 -24.99
N LYS A 300 -3.92 -7.99 -26.13
CA LYS A 300 -3.22 -8.74 -27.18
C LYS A 300 -1.92 -9.37 -26.68
N ALA A 301 -1.07 -8.61 -25.99
CA ALA A 301 0.20 -9.08 -25.42
C ALA A 301 0.02 -10.21 -24.40
N VAL A 302 -1.00 -10.13 -23.55
CA VAL A 302 -1.39 -11.19 -22.60
C VAL A 302 -1.81 -12.45 -23.36
N MET A 303 -2.64 -12.32 -24.40
CA MET A 303 -3.05 -13.45 -25.27
C MET A 303 -1.86 -14.09 -25.98
N ASN A 304 -0.91 -13.28 -26.46
CA ASN A 304 0.29 -13.73 -27.14
C ASN A 304 1.19 -14.56 -26.21
N ALA A 305 1.58 -14.01 -25.05
CA ALA A 305 2.39 -14.74 -24.06
C ALA A 305 1.71 -16.04 -23.59
N ALA A 306 0.40 -16.00 -23.34
CA ALA A 306 -0.36 -17.20 -22.94
C ALA A 306 -0.38 -18.28 -24.04
N ASN A 307 -0.50 -17.91 -25.31
CA ASN A 307 -0.43 -18.86 -26.43
C ASN A 307 1.00 -19.33 -26.75
N GLN A 308 2.03 -18.58 -26.38
CA GLN A 308 3.43 -19.03 -26.40
C GLN A 308 3.79 -19.98 -25.24
N GLY A 309 2.82 -20.30 -24.36
CA GLY A 309 2.95 -21.33 -23.33
C GLY A 309 4.02 -20.98 -22.29
N VAL A 310 3.99 -19.76 -21.77
CA VAL A 310 4.74 -19.38 -20.56
C VAL A 310 4.06 -19.94 -19.30
N GLN A 311 4.81 -20.19 -18.24
CA GLN A 311 4.24 -20.69 -16.97
C GLN A 311 3.93 -19.56 -15.97
N VAL A 312 4.57 -18.40 -16.15
CA VAL A 312 4.36 -17.17 -15.36
C VAL A 312 4.41 -15.97 -16.30
N MET A 313 3.66 -14.92 -15.98
CA MET A 313 3.62 -13.66 -16.71
C MET A 313 3.75 -12.50 -15.72
N ASN A 314 4.78 -11.68 -15.88
CA ASN A 314 4.98 -10.44 -15.16
C ASN A 314 4.48 -9.26 -16.01
N ILE A 315 3.56 -8.47 -15.46
CA ILE A 315 3.01 -7.26 -16.09
C ILE A 315 3.31 -6.06 -15.19
N SER A 316 4.38 -5.34 -15.50
CA SER A 316 4.80 -4.14 -14.75
C SER A 316 3.99 -2.90 -15.15
N ILE A 317 3.54 -2.88 -16.40
CA ILE A 317 2.77 -1.81 -17.02
C ILE A 317 1.33 -1.80 -16.46
N ASN A 318 0.79 -0.62 -16.17
CA ASN A 318 -0.58 -0.50 -15.66
C ASN A 318 -1.30 0.75 -16.21
N SER A 319 -2.64 0.69 -16.24
CA SER A 319 -3.50 1.84 -16.52
C SER A 319 -4.18 2.27 -15.22
N CYS A 320 -4.10 3.56 -14.88
CA CYS A 320 -4.77 4.14 -13.72
C CYS A 320 -5.85 5.14 -14.16
N ARG A 321 -7.04 5.05 -13.55
CA ARG A 321 -8.20 5.88 -13.91
C ARG A 321 -9.13 6.16 -12.72
N PRO A 322 -9.96 7.21 -12.77
CA PRO A 322 -10.98 7.44 -11.75
C PRO A 322 -11.95 6.27 -11.58
N ALA A 323 -12.29 5.97 -10.32
CA ALA A 323 -13.26 4.95 -9.93
C ALA A 323 -14.71 5.45 -10.04
N ASP A 324 -15.12 5.87 -11.23
CA ASP A 324 -16.44 6.47 -11.49
C ASP A 324 -17.55 5.45 -11.83
N GLY A 325 -17.23 4.16 -11.85
CA GLY A 325 -18.15 3.06 -12.13
C GLY A 325 -18.33 2.72 -13.61
N ARG A 326 -17.60 3.39 -14.52
CA ARG A 326 -17.48 2.98 -15.92
C ARG A 326 -16.35 1.95 -16.09
N SER A 327 -16.39 1.17 -17.17
CA SER A 327 -15.24 0.44 -17.74
C SER A 327 -15.19 0.70 -19.24
N SER A 328 -14.05 0.45 -19.88
CA SER A 328 -13.90 0.52 -21.33
C SER A 328 -14.00 -0.87 -21.97
N PRO A 329 -14.27 -0.97 -23.28
CA PRO A 329 -14.20 -2.25 -24.00
C PRO A 329 -12.83 -2.94 -23.83
N GLU A 330 -11.75 -2.17 -23.92
CA GLU A 330 -10.36 -2.64 -23.85
C GLU A 330 -10.03 -3.18 -22.45
N GLU A 331 -10.59 -2.59 -21.39
CA GLU A 331 -10.49 -3.11 -20.02
C GLU A 331 -11.24 -4.45 -19.86
N ASN A 332 -12.40 -4.60 -20.51
CA ASN A 332 -13.16 -5.86 -20.50
C ASN A 332 -12.46 -6.96 -21.34
N ASP A 333 -11.81 -6.57 -22.45
CA ASP A 333 -11.01 -7.45 -23.32
C ASP A 333 -9.74 -7.92 -22.61
N LEU A 334 -9.06 -7.02 -21.88
CA LEU A 334 -7.93 -7.39 -21.04
C LEU A 334 -8.34 -8.32 -19.89
N HIS A 335 -9.50 -8.10 -19.27
CA HIS A 335 -10.05 -9.04 -18.29
C HIS A 335 -10.31 -10.42 -18.92
N ALA A 336 -10.85 -10.48 -20.14
CA ALA A 336 -11.03 -11.73 -20.86
C ALA A 336 -9.68 -12.43 -21.20
N ALA A 337 -8.67 -11.67 -21.61
CA ALA A 337 -7.32 -12.16 -21.90
C ALA A 337 -6.62 -12.72 -20.65
N VAL A 338 -6.67 -11.99 -19.53
CA VAL A 338 -6.10 -12.41 -18.23
C VAL A 338 -6.82 -13.66 -17.72
N LYS A 339 -8.15 -13.69 -17.78
CA LYS A 339 -8.95 -14.87 -17.41
C LYS A 339 -8.58 -16.09 -18.27
N PHE A 340 -8.41 -15.91 -19.58
CA PHE A 340 -7.97 -16.97 -20.50
C PHE A 340 -6.54 -17.46 -20.16
N ALA A 341 -5.60 -16.55 -19.87
CA ALA A 341 -4.26 -16.92 -19.47
C ALA A 341 -4.24 -17.79 -18.20
N VAL A 342 -5.03 -17.44 -17.18
CA VAL A 342 -5.10 -18.20 -15.93
C VAL A 342 -5.90 -19.51 -16.08
N GLU A 343 -7.09 -19.49 -16.68
CA GLU A 343 -8.00 -20.64 -16.66
C GLU A 343 -7.82 -21.62 -17.84
N GLU A 344 -7.42 -21.14 -19.01
CA GLU A 344 -7.32 -21.93 -20.26
C GLU A 344 -5.87 -22.21 -20.67
N ARG A 345 -4.90 -21.57 -20.01
CA ARG A 345 -3.45 -21.73 -20.25
C ARG A 345 -2.64 -21.96 -18.97
N ASP A 346 -3.28 -21.96 -17.80
CA ASP A 346 -2.64 -22.23 -16.51
C ASP A 346 -1.41 -21.34 -16.25
N VAL A 347 -1.49 -20.05 -16.59
CA VAL A 347 -0.43 -19.07 -16.40
C VAL A 347 -0.61 -18.33 -15.07
N VAL A 348 0.43 -18.25 -14.25
CA VAL A 348 0.41 -17.36 -13.07
C VAL A 348 0.64 -15.92 -13.54
N VAL A 349 -0.37 -15.05 -13.41
CA VAL A 349 -0.25 -13.64 -13.77
C VAL A 349 0.09 -12.81 -12.52
N VAL A 350 1.19 -12.08 -12.58
CA VAL A 350 1.70 -11.20 -11.51
C VAL A 350 1.76 -9.78 -12.06
N SER A 351 1.30 -8.79 -11.29
CA SER A 351 1.30 -7.40 -11.74
C SER A 351 1.60 -6.39 -10.64
N ALA A 352 2.27 -5.31 -11.00
CA ALA A 352 2.57 -4.17 -10.16
C ALA A 352 1.26 -3.51 -9.66
N ALA A 353 1.12 -3.25 -8.35
CA ALA A 353 -0.10 -2.65 -7.79
C ALA A 353 -0.40 -1.22 -8.28
N GLY A 354 0.56 -0.57 -8.95
CA GLY A 354 0.50 0.81 -9.40
C GLY A 354 1.23 1.75 -8.45
N ASN A 355 1.71 2.87 -8.98
CA ASN A 355 2.31 3.95 -8.19
C ASN A 355 1.36 5.16 -8.19
N ILE A 356 1.39 5.97 -7.13
CA ILE A 356 0.68 7.25 -7.09
C ILE A 356 1.30 8.25 -8.07
N GLY A 357 0.51 9.25 -8.47
CA GLY A 357 0.96 10.44 -9.19
C GLY A 357 -0.21 11.36 -9.48
N GLU A 358 -0.01 12.46 -10.21
CA GLU A 358 -1.07 13.46 -10.47
C GLU A 358 -2.37 12.83 -11.05
N SER A 359 -2.24 11.95 -12.03
CA SER A 359 -3.35 11.21 -12.66
C SER A 359 -3.82 9.98 -11.88
N CYS A 360 -3.13 9.60 -10.80
CA CYS A 360 -3.40 8.39 -10.02
C CYS A 360 -3.34 8.68 -8.50
N PRO A 361 -4.35 9.38 -7.93
CA PRO A 361 -4.37 9.72 -6.52
C PRO A 361 -4.49 8.47 -5.62
N GLN A 362 -3.93 8.57 -4.41
CA GLN A 362 -3.90 7.48 -3.43
C GLN A 362 -5.29 7.13 -2.88
N ASN A 363 -5.58 5.83 -2.73
CA ASN A 363 -6.83 5.35 -2.15
C ASN A 363 -6.79 5.47 -0.61
N VAL A 364 -7.17 6.64 -0.09
CA VAL A 364 -7.17 6.97 1.35
C VAL A 364 -8.57 6.91 2.02
N GLY A 365 -9.59 6.45 1.30
CA GLY A 365 -10.98 6.42 1.78
C GLY A 365 -11.24 5.36 2.88
N PRO A 366 -12.17 5.62 3.83
CA PRO A 366 -12.47 4.67 4.92
C PRO A 366 -13.33 3.48 4.48
N ASP A 367 -13.98 3.55 3.31
CA ASP A 367 -14.73 2.43 2.71
C ASP A 367 -13.87 1.77 1.62
N PRO A 368 -13.25 0.60 1.87
CA PRO A 368 -12.38 -0.05 0.90
C PRO A 368 -13.14 -0.54 -0.35
N LYS A 369 -14.48 -0.51 -0.35
CA LYS A 369 -15.31 -0.84 -1.51
C LYS A 369 -15.52 0.34 -2.46
N LYS A 370 -14.99 1.51 -2.11
CA LYS A 370 -15.09 2.77 -2.86
C LYS A 370 -13.70 3.42 -3.02
N PRO A 371 -12.79 2.79 -3.80
CA PRO A 371 -11.57 3.47 -4.24
C PRO A 371 -11.91 4.77 -4.97
N VAL A 372 -10.92 5.67 -5.09
CA VAL A 372 -10.97 6.86 -5.95
C VAL A 372 -10.23 6.63 -7.27
N SER A 373 -9.21 5.75 -7.26
CA SER A 373 -8.40 5.35 -8.41
C SER A 373 -8.50 3.84 -8.59
N ILE A 374 -8.80 3.38 -9.80
CA ILE A 374 -8.71 1.98 -10.25
C ILE A 374 -7.38 1.79 -10.97
N VAL A 375 -6.71 0.65 -10.75
CA VAL A 375 -5.51 0.25 -11.50
C VAL A 375 -5.67 -1.13 -12.12
N THR A 376 -5.51 -1.17 -13.44
CA THR A 376 -5.72 -2.34 -14.29
C THR A 376 -4.38 -2.74 -14.94
N PRO A 377 -3.99 -4.03 -14.99
CA PRO A 377 -4.75 -5.23 -14.62
C PRO A 377 -4.83 -5.66 -13.14
N PRO A 378 -4.12 -5.08 -12.13
CA PRO A 378 -4.22 -5.50 -10.72
C PRO A 378 -5.63 -5.69 -10.19
N TRP A 379 -6.57 -4.84 -10.62
CA TRP A 379 -7.99 -4.91 -10.24
C TRP A 379 -8.62 -6.29 -10.45
N PHE A 380 -8.15 -7.08 -11.42
CA PHE A 380 -8.61 -8.45 -11.70
C PHE A 380 -8.07 -9.47 -10.68
N SER A 381 -8.17 -9.18 -9.38
CA SER A 381 -7.51 -9.91 -8.29
C SER A 381 -7.94 -11.37 -8.10
N ASP A 382 -9.01 -11.83 -8.75
CA ASP A 382 -9.38 -13.25 -8.82
C ASP A 382 -8.45 -14.08 -9.74
N TYR A 383 -7.65 -13.38 -10.56
CA TYR A 383 -6.75 -13.93 -11.58
C TYR A 383 -5.31 -13.38 -11.45
N VAL A 384 -5.15 -12.14 -10.99
CA VAL A 384 -3.87 -11.42 -10.92
C VAL A 384 -3.37 -11.35 -9.49
N LEU A 385 -2.14 -11.80 -9.27
CA LEU A 385 -1.41 -11.59 -8.02
C LEU A 385 -0.82 -10.16 -8.04
N SER A 386 -1.51 -9.22 -7.41
CA SER A 386 -1.12 -7.81 -7.35
C SER A 386 -0.04 -7.58 -6.27
N VAL A 387 1.02 -6.85 -6.63
CA VAL A 387 2.22 -6.70 -5.80
C VAL A 387 2.47 -5.23 -5.44
N ALA A 388 2.38 -4.92 -4.15
CA ALA A 388 2.79 -3.63 -3.58
C ALA A 388 4.31 -3.58 -3.32
N ALA A 389 4.85 -2.36 -3.21
CA ALA A 389 6.26 -2.12 -2.92
C ALA A 389 6.49 -1.88 -1.42
N ILE A 390 7.55 -2.47 -0.88
CA ILE A 390 8.10 -2.14 0.45
C ILE A 390 9.49 -1.54 0.37
N GLY A 391 9.78 -0.69 1.36
CA GLY A 391 11.09 -0.11 1.64
C GLY A 391 12.05 -1.08 2.33
N ARG A 392 13.31 -0.68 2.45
CA ARG A 392 14.38 -1.41 3.17
C ARG A 392 14.07 -1.63 4.66
N ASP A 393 13.26 -0.75 5.24
CA ASP A 393 12.76 -0.85 6.61
C ASP A 393 11.58 -1.83 6.77
N GLY A 394 11.07 -2.40 5.66
CA GLY A 394 9.90 -3.25 5.62
C GLY A 394 8.55 -2.50 5.65
N ALA A 395 8.57 -1.16 5.65
CA ALA A 395 7.37 -0.35 5.53
C ALA A 395 6.87 -0.32 4.08
N VAL A 396 5.59 0.01 3.89
CA VAL A 396 5.01 0.24 2.54
C VAL A 396 5.67 1.47 1.93
N ALA A 397 6.21 1.34 0.72
CA ALA A 397 6.76 2.48 0.00
C ALA A 397 5.68 3.55 -0.23
N GLU A 398 5.98 4.83 0.01
CA GLU A 398 4.96 5.88 0.01
C GLU A 398 4.21 6.01 -1.32
N PHE A 399 4.92 5.76 -2.43
CA PHE A 399 4.36 5.75 -3.77
C PHE A 399 3.45 4.54 -4.08
N SER A 400 3.51 3.45 -3.30
CA SER A 400 2.77 2.23 -3.61
C SER A 400 1.27 2.49 -3.52
N LEU A 401 0.53 2.30 -4.62
CA LEU A 401 -0.90 2.50 -4.63
C LEU A 401 -1.59 1.42 -3.79
N ARG A 402 -2.49 1.87 -2.93
CA ARG A 402 -3.30 1.04 -2.05
C ARG A 402 -4.57 0.64 -2.79
N GLY A 403 -5.09 -0.55 -2.54
CA GLY A 403 -6.33 -0.99 -3.17
C GLY A 403 -6.87 -2.30 -2.63
N PRO A 404 -8.19 -2.54 -2.79
CA PRO A 404 -8.80 -3.82 -2.44
C PRO A 404 -8.25 -4.99 -3.27
N TRP A 405 -7.54 -4.74 -4.38
CA TRP A 405 -6.87 -5.75 -5.21
C TRP A 405 -5.49 -6.21 -4.73
N VAL A 406 -4.79 -5.44 -3.88
CA VAL A 406 -3.39 -5.75 -3.50
C VAL A 406 -3.32 -7.14 -2.84
N SER A 407 -2.52 -8.05 -3.40
CA SER A 407 -2.46 -9.45 -2.94
C SER A 407 -1.29 -9.67 -1.98
N VAL A 408 -0.10 -9.20 -2.32
CA VAL A 408 1.13 -9.33 -1.52
C VAL A 408 2.02 -8.09 -1.70
N ALA A 409 3.14 -8.03 -0.99
CA ALA A 409 4.19 -7.03 -1.23
C ALA A 409 5.56 -7.66 -1.47
N ALA A 410 6.48 -6.90 -2.06
CA ALA A 410 7.88 -7.26 -2.24
C ALA A 410 8.78 -6.00 -2.24
N PRO A 411 10.10 -6.14 -2.05
CA PRO A 411 11.06 -5.03 -2.19
C PRO A 411 10.87 -4.25 -3.49
N GLY A 412 10.72 -2.92 -3.38
CA GLY A 412 10.48 -2.05 -4.55
C GLY A 412 11.20 -0.70 -4.48
N THR A 413 12.20 -0.55 -3.62
CA THR A 413 13.01 0.68 -3.46
C THR A 413 14.50 0.34 -3.42
N GLU A 414 15.38 1.31 -3.72
CA GLU A 414 16.84 1.12 -3.71
C GLU A 414 17.26 -0.16 -4.48
N ILE A 415 16.64 -0.41 -5.63
CA ILE A 415 16.82 -1.66 -6.36
C ILE A 415 18.15 -1.65 -7.11
N ILE A 416 18.79 -2.82 -7.14
CA ILE A 416 19.92 -3.10 -8.03
C ILE A 416 19.43 -4.15 -9.02
N SER A 417 19.61 -3.91 -10.31
CA SER A 417 19.35 -4.88 -11.39
C SER A 417 20.39 -4.77 -12.50
N LEU A 418 20.09 -5.27 -13.70
CA LEU A 418 20.99 -5.24 -14.85
C LEU A 418 20.99 -3.87 -15.53
N ASP A 419 22.14 -3.42 -16.03
CA ASP A 419 22.22 -2.21 -16.85
C ASP A 419 21.50 -2.42 -18.20
N PRO A 420 20.47 -1.62 -18.52
CA PRO A 420 19.72 -1.78 -19.78
C PRO A 420 20.48 -1.39 -21.04
N ALA A 421 21.57 -0.64 -20.91
CA ALA A 421 22.26 -0.08 -22.07
C ALA A 421 22.72 -1.19 -23.04
N ALA A 422 22.48 -0.95 -24.34
CA ALA A 422 22.76 -1.95 -25.38
C ALA A 422 24.22 -2.41 -25.37
N GLY A 423 24.44 -3.70 -25.10
CA GLY A 423 25.77 -4.31 -25.02
C GLY A 423 26.50 -4.10 -23.69
N SER A 424 25.81 -3.66 -22.63
CA SER A 424 26.36 -3.66 -21.28
C SER A 424 26.53 -5.08 -20.72
N ASP A 425 27.38 -5.19 -19.72
CA ASP A 425 27.68 -6.37 -18.91
C ASP A 425 27.59 -6.08 -17.40
N LYS A 426 26.98 -4.96 -17.03
CA LYS A 426 26.99 -4.37 -15.68
C LYS A 426 25.66 -4.48 -14.94
N LEU A 427 25.71 -4.06 -13.68
CA LEU A 427 24.52 -3.79 -12.87
C LEU A 427 24.23 -2.28 -12.86
N ALA A 428 22.94 -1.93 -12.80
CA ALA A 428 22.46 -0.59 -12.54
C ALA A 428 21.76 -0.52 -11.17
N ASN A 429 21.90 0.62 -10.50
CA ASN A 429 21.14 1.03 -9.32
C ASN A 429 20.60 2.47 -9.45
N LEU A 430 20.99 3.14 -10.55
CA LEU A 430 20.53 4.44 -11.01
C LEU A 430 20.39 4.33 -12.54
N THR A 431 19.33 4.89 -13.10
CA THR A 431 19.14 5.02 -14.56
C THR A 431 19.06 6.48 -14.96
N LYS A 432 19.29 6.77 -16.23
CA LYS A 432 19.24 8.12 -16.78
C LYS A 432 18.73 8.11 -18.21
N GLU A 433 17.67 8.85 -18.45
CA GLU A 433 17.06 9.00 -19.77
C GLU A 433 17.42 10.36 -20.38
N GLY A 434 18.04 10.34 -21.56
CA GLY A 434 18.50 11.53 -22.26
C GLY A 434 19.35 12.47 -21.39
N ASN A 435 18.84 13.68 -21.17
CA ASN A 435 19.48 14.74 -20.38
C ASN A 435 18.91 14.92 -18.96
N GLN A 436 18.08 13.99 -18.48
CA GLN A 436 17.56 14.03 -17.11
C GLN A 436 18.66 13.73 -16.08
N ASP A 437 18.39 14.04 -14.82
CA ASP A 437 19.24 13.61 -13.71
C ASP A 437 19.07 12.09 -13.46
N PRO A 438 20.10 11.38 -12.95
CA PRO A 438 19.96 9.96 -12.62
C PRO A 438 18.90 9.71 -11.55
N ALA A 439 17.97 8.78 -11.82
CA ALA A 439 16.91 8.37 -10.91
C ALA A 439 17.21 7.01 -10.26
N GLU A 440 16.72 6.80 -9.04
CA GLU A 440 16.78 5.49 -8.38
C GLU A 440 15.80 4.49 -9.01
N ILE A 441 16.23 3.23 -9.13
CA ILE A 441 15.36 2.14 -9.56
C ILE A 441 14.38 1.82 -8.42
N GLN A 442 13.14 2.32 -8.52
CA GLN A 442 12.10 2.14 -7.51
C GLN A 442 10.68 2.18 -8.12
N GLY A 443 9.77 1.35 -7.60
CA GLY A 443 8.42 1.19 -8.15
C GLY A 443 7.78 -0.15 -7.79
N THR A 444 6.45 -0.22 -7.84
CA THR A 444 5.71 -1.51 -7.73
C THR A 444 6.02 -2.46 -8.90
N SER A 445 6.45 -1.89 -10.03
CA SER A 445 7.04 -2.56 -11.19
C SER A 445 8.27 -3.43 -10.87
N PHE A 446 9.11 -3.02 -9.91
CA PHE A 446 10.29 -3.80 -9.48
C PHE A 446 9.98 -4.74 -8.30
N ALA A 447 8.85 -4.55 -7.61
CA ALA A 447 8.34 -5.50 -6.62
C ALA A 447 7.72 -6.74 -7.28
N ALA A 448 6.92 -6.55 -8.34
CA ALA A 448 6.30 -7.63 -9.12
C ALA A 448 7.27 -8.75 -9.58
N PRO A 449 8.45 -8.49 -10.17
CA PRO A 449 9.35 -9.52 -10.69
C PRO A 449 9.94 -10.43 -9.60
N TYR A 450 10.12 -9.97 -8.37
CA TYR A 450 10.49 -10.86 -7.25
C TYR A 450 9.40 -11.92 -7.00
N VAL A 451 8.13 -11.54 -7.14
CA VAL A 451 6.98 -12.43 -6.97
C VAL A 451 6.79 -13.32 -8.20
N ALA A 452 7.02 -12.82 -9.41
CA ALA A 452 7.01 -13.63 -10.64
C ALA A 452 8.10 -14.71 -10.63
N GLY A 453 9.32 -14.36 -10.22
CA GLY A 453 10.39 -15.33 -10.01
C GLY A 453 10.04 -16.33 -8.90
N LEU A 454 9.40 -15.90 -7.81
CA LEU A 454 8.94 -16.81 -6.76
C LEU A 454 7.88 -17.80 -7.28
N ALA A 455 6.93 -17.33 -8.10
CA ALA A 455 5.95 -18.20 -8.75
C ALA A 455 6.63 -19.26 -9.63
N ALA A 456 7.68 -18.90 -10.37
CA ALA A 456 8.47 -19.85 -11.15
C ALA A 456 9.17 -20.90 -10.26
N LEU A 457 9.75 -20.50 -9.13
CA LEU A 457 10.33 -21.44 -8.16
C LEU A 457 9.27 -22.36 -7.53
N VAL A 458 8.11 -21.82 -7.17
CA VAL A 458 6.99 -22.60 -6.60
C VAL A 458 6.52 -23.65 -7.60
N ARG A 459 6.31 -23.29 -8.87
CA ARG A 459 5.94 -24.25 -9.92
C ARG A 459 7.04 -25.27 -10.22
N ALA A 460 8.31 -24.89 -10.15
CA ALA A 460 9.42 -25.82 -10.34
C ALA A 460 9.52 -26.85 -9.19
N LYS A 461 9.01 -26.50 -7.99
CA LYS A 461 8.99 -27.37 -6.82
C LYS A 461 7.71 -28.19 -6.67
N TYR A 462 6.58 -27.62 -7.07
CA TYR A 462 5.24 -28.20 -7.00
C TYR A 462 4.58 -28.11 -8.38
N PRO A 463 5.07 -28.89 -9.38
CA PRO A 463 4.60 -28.81 -10.76
C PRO A 463 3.13 -29.23 -10.94
N GLU A 464 2.55 -29.91 -9.95
CA GLU A 464 1.14 -30.31 -9.91
C GLU A 464 0.17 -29.18 -9.59
N LEU A 465 0.65 -28.00 -9.16
CA LEU A 465 -0.20 -26.88 -8.78
C LEU A 465 -0.64 -26.05 -9.99
N ASP A 466 -1.94 -25.81 -10.06
CA ASP A 466 -2.50 -24.83 -10.99
C ASP A 466 -2.15 -23.38 -10.58
N ALA A 467 -2.33 -22.44 -11.51
CA ALA A 467 -1.99 -21.05 -11.32
C ALA A 467 -2.68 -20.42 -10.09
N LYS A 468 -3.95 -20.77 -9.80
CA LYS A 468 -4.69 -20.24 -8.65
C LYS A 468 -4.19 -20.85 -7.34
N GLN A 469 -3.76 -22.11 -7.35
CA GLN A 469 -3.11 -22.76 -6.22
C GLN A 469 -1.74 -22.14 -5.92
N VAL A 470 -0.94 -21.81 -6.95
CA VAL A 470 0.34 -21.09 -6.78
C VAL A 470 0.12 -19.70 -6.18
N ILE A 471 -0.85 -18.93 -6.69
CA ILE A 471 -1.25 -17.62 -6.14
C ILE A 471 -1.62 -17.78 -4.66
N ASN A 472 -2.55 -18.68 -4.34
CA ASN A 472 -2.96 -18.94 -2.96
C ASN A 472 -1.78 -19.41 -2.08
N ARG A 473 -0.84 -20.21 -2.58
CA ARG A 473 0.37 -20.61 -1.83
C ARG A 473 1.18 -19.38 -1.41
N ILE A 474 1.45 -18.48 -2.36
CA ILE A 474 2.23 -17.26 -2.11
C ILE A 474 1.50 -16.37 -1.08
N GLU A 475 0.20 -16.15 -1.25
CA GLU A 475 -0.62 -15.39 -0.28
C GLU A 475 -0.63 -15.99 1.12
N LYS A 476 -0.83 -17.31 1.26
CA LYS A 476 -0.94 -17.97 2.57
C LYS A 476 0.40 -18.18 3.27
N THR A 477 1.51 -17.93 2.59
CA THR A 477 2.86 -18.04 3.17
C THR A 477 3.58 -16.69 3.30
N ALA A 478 3.01 -15.60 2.80
CA ALA A 478 3.46 -14.22 3.04
C ALA A 478 3.42 -13.83 4.54
N GLN A 479 4.11 -12.73 4.88
CA GLN A 479 4.20 -12.22 6.24
C GLN A 479 2.99 -11.35 6.60
N HIS A 480 1.89 -12.00 7.00
CA HIS A 480 0.57 -11.37 7.18
C HIS A 480 0.61 -10.13 8.09
N PRO A 481 0.05 -8.97 7.66
CA PRO A 481 -0.04 -7.78 8.49
C PRO A 481 -0.98 -7.99 9.70
N GLY A 482 -0.83 -7.17 10.73
CA GLY A 482 -1.69 -7.17 11.93
C GLY A 482 -3.14 -6.72 11.72
N ALA A 483 -3.61 -6.69 10.47
CA ALA A 483 -4.97 -6.34 10.09
C ALA A 483 -5.96 -7.48 10.39
N VAL A 484 -7.25 -7.14 10.51
CA VAL A 484 -8.31 -8.13 10.76
C VAL A 484 -8.40 -9.11 9.59
N GLY A 485 -8.12 -10.39 9.85
CA GLY A 485 -8.08 -11.43 8.82
C GLY A 485 -6.72 -11.63 8.15
N GLY A 486 -5.65 -10.97 8.62
CA GLY A 486 -4.29 -11.14 8.08
C GLY A 486 -4.08 -10.52 6.71
N ARG A 487 -4.91 -9.55 6.33
CA ARG A 487 -4.85 -8.84 5.04
C ARG A 487 -5.27 -7.38 5.18
N ASP A 488 -4.59 -6.48 4.49
CA ASP A 488 -5.04 -5.10 4.28
C ASP A 488 -4.98 -4.67 2.80
N ASN A 489 -5.18 -3.38 2.51
CA ASN A 489 -5.13 -2.80 1.17
C ASN A 489 -3.76 -2.17 0.83
N LEU A 490 -2.77 -2.28 1.72
CA LEU A 490 -1.45 -1.66 1.58
C LEU A 490 -0.41 -2.69 1.13
N VAL A 491 -0.39 -3.85 1.78
CA VAL A 491 0.51 -4.98 1.47
C VAL A 491 -0.25 -6.25 1.09
N GLY A 492 -1.59 -6.24 1.09
CA GLY A 492 -2.37 -7.46 0.92
C GLY A 492 -2.12 -8.40 2.10
N TYR A 493 -1.73 -9.65 1.80
CA TYR A 493 -1.27 -10.64 2.79
C TYR A 493 0.19 -10.39 3.24
N GLY A 494 0.80 -9.26 2.91
CA GLY A 494 2.11 -8.88 3.42
C GLY A 494 3.28 -9.20 2.48
N PRO A 495 4.51 -8.85 2.91
CA PRO A 495 5.73 -9.19 2.18
C PRO A 495 5.84 -10.70 1.90
N ILE A 496 6.18 -11.07 0.66
CA ILE A 496 6.41 -12.48 0.31
C ILE A 496 7.50 -13.11 1.16
N ASN A 497 7.37 -14.40 1.43
CA ASN A 497 8.37 -15.20 2.13
C ASN A 497 8.71 -16.43 1.28
N PRO A 498 9.71 -16.32 0.38
CA PRO A 498 10.11 -17.41 -0.51
C PRO A 498 10.38 -18.74 0.20
N MET A 499 11.05 -18.70 1.36
CA MET A 499 11.32 -19.91 2.15
C MET A 499 10.03 -20.55 2.67
N ALA A 500 9.08 -19.76 3.16
CA ALA A 500 7.79 -20.30 3.61
C ALA A 500 6.97 -20.85 2.43
N ALA A 501 6.93 -20.15 1.28
CA ALA A 501 6.26 -20.61 0.07
C ALA A 501 6.82 -21.97 -0.40
N LEU A 502 8.13 -22.18 -0.33
CA LEU A 502 8.81 -23.39 -0.80
C LEU A 502 8.92 -24.52 0.25
N THR A 503 8.37 -24.36 1.46
CA THR A 503 8.48 -25.37 2.54
C THR A 503 7.20 -25.62 3.33
N SER A 504 6.26 -24.67 3.36
CA SER A 504 5.05 -24.79 4.18
C SER A 504 4.04 -25.76 3.57
N ILE A 505 3.37 -26.52 4.43
CA ILE A 505 2.17 -27.29 4.07
C ILE A 505 0.99 -26.32 4.06
N VAL A 506 0.40 -26.06 2.89
CA VAL A 506 -0.83 -25.25 2.79
C VAL A 506 -2.03 -26.21 2.81
N PRO A 507 -2.96 -26.11 3.78
CA PRO A 507 -4.04 -27.08 3.93
C PRO A 507 -4.95 -27.22 2.70
N GLY A 508 -5.23 -26.11 2.01
CA GLY A 508 -6.14 -26.08 0.84
C GLY A 508 -5.69 -26.95 -0.33
N GLU A 509 -4.38 -27.10 -0.54
CA GLU A 509 -3.78 -27.96 -1.57
C GLU A 509 -4.05 -29.45 -1.32
N ASN A 510 -4.26 -29.82 -0.04
CA ASN A 510 -4.58 -31.18 0.38
C ASN A 510 -6.10 -31.41 0.52
N GLY A 511 -6.92 -30.53 -0.06
CA GLY A 511 -8.38 -30.58 0.05
C GLY A 511 -8.93 -30.30 1.45
N LEU A 512 -8.09 -29.81 2.38
CA LEU A 512 -8.53 -29.44 3.72
C LEU A 512 -9.12 -28.03 3.69
N ALA A 513 -10.34 -27.88 4.19
CA ALA A 513 -10.97 -26.58 4.32
C ALA A 513 -10.10 -25.66 5.20
N PRO A 514 -9.93 -24.37 4.84
CA PRO A 514 -9.18 -23.43 5.66
C PRO A 514 -9.82 -23.32 7.05
N ALA A 515 -8.97 -23.21 8.08
CA ALA A 515 -9.44 -22.94 9.43
C ALA A 515 -10.23 -21.63 9.44
N LYS A 516 -11.39 -21.63 10.12
CA LYS A 516 -12.15 -20.38 10.32
C LYS A 516 -11.30 -19.44 11.16
N SER A 517 -11.16 -18.20 10.71
CA SER A 517 -10.48 -17.16 11.48
C SER A 517 -11.26 -16.89 12.78
N GLU A 518 -10.66 -17.24 13.92
CA GLU A 518 -11.15 -16.78 15.21
C GLU A 518 -10.66 -15.35 15.43
N ALA A 519 -11.61 -14.42 15.60
CA ALA A 519 -11.30 -13.05 15.97
C ALA A 519 -10.82 -13.02 17.43
N LEU A 520 -9.51 -13.16 17.62
CA LEU A 520 -8.89 -12.94 18.92
C LEU A 520 -9.17 -11.49 19.37
N PRO A 521 -9.59 -11.27 20.64
CA PRO A 521 -9.87 -9.92 21.14
C PRO A 521 -8.58 -9.11 21.23
N SER A 522 -8.32 -8.30 20.19
CA SER A 522 -7.22 -7.32 20.12
C SER A 522 -7.53 -6.01 20.84
N GLY A 523 -8.73 -5.89 21.42
CA GLY A 523 -9.10 -4.77 22.26
C GLY A 523 -8.19 -4.69 23.48
N LEU A 524 -7.29 -3.70 23.50
CA LEU A 524 -6.70 -3.25 24.76
C LEU A 524 -7.84 -2.97 25.75
N PRO A 525 -7.68 -3.29 27.04
CA PRO A 525 -8.66 -2.86 28.03
C PRO A 525 -8.82 -1.34 27.89
N PRO A 526 -10.06 -0.80 27.97
CA PRO A 526 -10.25 0.64 27.90
C PRO A 526 -9.31 1.29 28.91
N LEU A 527 -8.58 2.33 28.48
CA LEU A 527 -7.80 3.15 29.39
C LEU A 527 -8.73 3.53 30.53
N ASN A 528 -8.42 3.09 31.76
CA ASN A 528 -9.32 3.22 32.91
C ASN A 528 -9.89 4.64 32.93
N GLU A 529 -11.18 4.79 32.63
CA GLU A 529 -11.79 6.11 32.63
C GLU A 529 -11.56 6.71 34.00
N ALA A 530 -10.91 7.88 34.03
CA ALA A 530 -10.40 8.47 35.26
C ALA A 530 -11.56 8.65 36.23
N SER A 531 -11.61 7.78 37.24
CA SER A 531 -12.76 7.71 38.14
C SER A 531 -12.98 9.09 38.75
N SER A 532 -14.14 9.70 38.49
CA SER A 532 -14.47 11.01 39.06
C SER A 532 -14.74 10.94 40.57
N THR A 533 -14.80 9.75 41.16
CA THR A 533 -15.09 9.51 42.57
C THR A 533 -14.16 10.29 43.54
N PRO A 534 -12.81 10.32 43.38
CA PRO A 534 -11.94 11.08 44.27
C PRO A 534 -12.21 12.60 44.18
N MET A 535 -12.47 13.11 42.97
CA MET A 535 -12.81 14.52 42.74
C MET A 535 -14.17 14.87 43.38
N ILE A 536 -15.18 14.01 43.23
CA ILE A 536 -16.50 14.18 43.86
C ILE A 536 -16.37 14.16 45.38
N VAL A 537 -15.60 13.22 45.95
CA VAL A 537 -15.35 13.14 47.40
C VAL A 537 -14.61 14.39 47.91
N ALA A 538 -13.60 14.88 47.18
CA ALA A 538 -12.88 16.09 47.54
C ALA A 538 -13.79 17.34 47.53
N LEU A 539 -14.60 17.51 46.48
CA LEU A 539 -15.54 18.63 46.35
C LEU A 539 -16.65 18.58 47.42
N ALA A 540 -17.21 17.40 47.69
CA ALA A 540 -18.20 17.21 48.75
C ALA A 540 -17.62 17.48 50.15
N GLY A 541 -16.39 17.03 50.42
CA GLY A 541 -15.67 17.31 51.66
C GLY A 541 -15.40 18.81 51.85
N ALA A 542 -14.92 19.49 50.81
CA ALA A 542 -14.68 20.94 50.82
C ALA A 542 -15.97 21.74 51.04
N ALA A 543 -17.07 21.40 50.35
CA ALA A 543 -18.37 22.01 50.53
C ALA A 543 -18.90 21.80 51.97
N GLY A 544 -18.79 20.59 52.51
CA GLY A 544 -19.16 20.27 53.89
C GLY A 544 -18.36 21.09 54.92
N ALA A 545 -17.05 21.25 54.72
CA ALA A 545 -16.20 22.07 55.56
C ALA A 545 -16.58 23.56 55.52
N LEU A 546 -16.90 24.10 54.33
CA LEU A 546 -17.37 25.49 54.18
C LEU A 546 -18.72 25.73 54.86
N VAL A 547 -19.66 24.77 54.77
CA VAL A 547 -20.95 24.85 55.48
C VAL A 547 -20.73 24.83 57.00
N ALA A 548 -19.89 23.92 57.51
CA ALA A 548 -19.56 23.85 58.94
C ALA A 548 -18.88 25.13 59.45
N LEU A 549 -17.97 25.71 58.66
CA LEU A 549 -17.34 27.00 58.95
C LEU A 549 -18.38 28.13 58.97
N GLY A 550 -19.28 28.19 57.98
CA GLY A 550 -20.35 29.19 57.91
C GLY A 550 -21.31 29.14 59.11
N ILE A 551 -21.72 27.94 59.51
CA ILE A 551 -22.54 27.73 60.72
C ILE A 551 -21.77 28.20 61.97
N THR A 552 -20.49 27.84 62.09
CA THR A 552 -19.64 28.24 63.23
C THR A 552 -19.51 29.76 63.32
N LEU A 553 -19.25 30.44 62.19
CA LEU A 553 -19.16 31.90 62.12
C LEU A 553 -20.50 32.57 62.46
N PHE A 554 -21.63 32.01 62.00
CA PHE A 554 -22.97 32.51 62.33
C PHE A 554 -23.28 32.40 63.83
N VAL A 555 -22.94 31.27 64.46
CA VAL A 555 -23.09 31.06 65.91
C VAL A 555 -22.20 32.01 66.70
N VAL A 556 -20.93 32.19 66.30
CA VAL A 556 -20.01 33.14 66.94
C VAL A 556 -20.51 34.58 66.79
N HIS A 557 -21.04 34.96 65.63
CA HIS A 557 -21.59 36.28 65.38
C HIS A 557 -22.83 36.56 66.25
N THR A 558 -23.77 35.62 66.32
CA THR A 558 -24.99 35.76 67.14
C THR A 558 -24.69 35.83 68.64
N ILE A 559 -23.75 35.03 69.16
CA ILE A 559 -23.29 35.09 70.56
C ILE A 559 -22.56 36.42 70.86
N ARG A 560 -21.76 36.95 69.92
CA ARG A 560 -21.12 38.27 70.09
C ARG A 560 -22.15 39.39 70.11
N ARG A 561 -23.18 39.31 69.27
CA ARG A 561 -24.25 40.30 69.19
C ARG A 561 -25.10 40.33 70.48
N SER A 562 -25.47 39.19 71.03
CA SER A 562 -26.24 39.14 72.30
C SER A 562 -25.45 39.62 73.52
N ARG A 563 -24.11 39.52 73.51
CA ARG A 563 -23.25 40.08 74.56
C ARG A 563 -23.06 41.60 74.48
N ALA A 564 -23.41 42.24 73.37
CA ALA A 564 -23.35 43.70 73.24
C ALA A 564 -24.55 44.39 73.93
N GLU A 565 -25.64 43.66 74.22
CA GLU A 565 -26.85 44.16 74.88
C GLU A 565 -26.86 43.84 76.40
N GLY A 566 -25.73 44.06 77.06
CA GLY A 566 -25.64 44.00 78.52
C GLY A 566 -26.40 45.17 79.18
N PRO A 567 -27.16 44.95 80.27
CA PRO A 567 -28.04 45.97 80.84
C PRO A 567 -27.26 47.14 81.47
N ALA A 568 -27.75 48.36 81.23
CA ALA A 568 -27.18 49.58 81.82
C ALA A 568 -27.30 49.59 83.36
N PRO A 569 -26.30 50.14 84.09
CA PRO A 569 -26.29 50.09 85.55
C PRO A 569 -27.42 50.93 86.16
N SER A 570 -28.19 50.31 87.07
CA SER A 570 -29.29 50.96 87.77
C SER A 570 -28.80 52.07 88.71
N ARG A 571 -29.17 53.31 88.40
CA ARG A 571 -28.88 54.51 89.22
C ARG A 571 -29.61 54.42 90.56
N LYS A 572 -28.89 54.23 91.66
CA LYS A 572 -29.44 54.39 93.02
C LYS A 572 -29.74 55.87 93.28
N VAL A 573 -30.94 56.13 93.81
CA VAL A 573 -31.34 57.43 94.36
C VAL A 573 -31.07 57.43 95.86
N ALA A 574 -30.66 58.57 96.39
CA ALA A 574 -30.64 58.91 97.81
C ALA A 574 -31.55 60.13 98.02
#